data_AF-A0A1G5WK63-F1
#
_entry.id   AF-A0A1G5WK63-F1
#
_cell.length_a   1.000
_cell.length_b   1.000
_cell.length_c   1.000
_cell.angle_alpha   90.00
_cell.angle_beta   90.00
_cell.angle_gamma   90.00
#
_symmetry.space_group_name_H-M   'P 1'
#
loop_
_entity.id
_entity.type
_entity.pdbx_description
1 polymer ?
#
loop_
_entity_poly.entity_id
_entity_poly.type
_entity_poly.pdbx_seq_one_letter_code
_entity_poly.pdbx_strand_id
1 'polypeptide(L)'
;MNAKDFENEYKKEFEDNGSIENEQEELKIDEMQKTNKGRVFEETAGGRVVLCGANAYEQKYYFNPIFKQIPESIKKELNIISVLFTQEAGGIFTIVFEEDGSISIETNADEEDITYDEITAGLLVGEVRRKRQDLFEALGLYYRIYVLHENPADILGSED
;
A
#
# COMPACT_ATOMS: atom_id res chain seq x y z
N MET A 1 -9.85 20.48 9.35
CA MET A 1 -9.86 20.58 7.86
C MET A 1 -10.49 19.31 7.33
N ASN A 2 -11.40 19.43 6.36
CA ASN A 2 -12.03 18.29 5.69
C ASN A 2 -11.09 17.78 4.58
N ALA A 3 -11.25 16.53 4.13
CA ALA A 3 -10.51 15.96 2.99
C ALA A 3 -10.56 16.86 1.74
N LYS A 4 -11.68 17.56 1.53
CA LYS A 4 -11.84 18.56 0.46
C LYS A 4 -10.99 19.81 0.66
N ASP A 5 -10.70 20.19 1.90
CA ASP A 5 -9.85 21.33 2.21
C ASP A 5 -8.37 20.98 1.98
N PHE A 6 -7.98 19.75 2.34
CA PHE A 6 -6.63 19.22 2.12
C PHE A 6 -6.30 19.08 0.61
N GLU A 7 -7.23 18.57 -0.20
CA GLU A 7 -7.04 18.49 -1.66
C GLU A 7 -6.85 19.87 -2.31
N ASN A 8 -7.57 20.88 -1.82
CA ASN A 8 -7.49 22.24 -2.35
C ASN A 8 -6.18 22.93 -1.96
N GLU A 9 -5.71 22.72 -0.74
CA GLU A 9 -4.43 23.25 -0.26
C GLU A 9 -3.26 22.57 -0.98
N TYR A 10 -3.33 21.25 -1.19
CA TYR A 10 -2.37 20.48 -1.96
C TYR A 10 -2.27 20.94 -3.42
N LYS A 11 -3.39 21.13 -4.14
CA LYS A 11 -3.31 21.61 -5.54
C LYS A 11 -2.68 23.00 -5.65
N LYS A 12 -2.88 23.83 -4.64
CA LYS A 12 -2.39 25.22 -4.60
C LYS A 12 -0.87 25.31 -4.35
N GLU A 13 -0.28 24.36 -3.64
CA GLU A 13 1.15 24.36 -3.33
C GLU A 13 2.01 23.73 -4.43
N PHE A 14 1.46 22.85 -5.26
CA PHE A 14 2.26 21.97 -6.13
C PHE A 14 2.03 22.13 -7.65
N GLU A 15 1.07 22.96 -8.11
CA GLU A 15 0.91 23.24 -9.56
C GLU A 15 1.80 24.38 -10.08
N ASP A 16 2.40 25.21 -9.21
CA ASP A 16 3.05 26.47 -9.64
C ASP A 16 4.59 26.52 -9.51
N ASN A 17 5.26 25.46 -9.07
CA ASN A 17 6.74 25.44 -9.00
C ASN A 17 7.34 24.36 -9.92
N GLY A 18 7.59 24.79 -11.16
CA GLY A 18 8.36 24.04 -12.13
C GLY A 18 9.85 23.89 -11.76
N SER A 19 10.41 22.77 -12.24
CA SER A 19 11.81 22.53 -12.61
C SER A 19 12.87 22.49 -11.50
N ILE A 20 13.35 21.28 -11.18
CA ILE A 20 14.74 21.05 -10.75
C ILE A 20 15.28 19.81 -11.49
N GLU A 21 16.22 20.05 -12.40
CA GLU A 21 17.10 19.05 -13.01
C GLU A 21 18.21 18.68 -12.02
N ASN A 22 18.53 17.38 -11.86
CA ASN A 22 19.87 16.87 -11.59
C ASN A 22 19.93 15.36 -11.85
N GLU A 23 20.80 14.98 -12.80
CA GLU A 23 21.09 13.61 -13.23
C GLU A 23 21.81 12.80 -12.13
N GLN A 24 21.17 11.72 -11.66
CA GLN A 24 21.82 10.47 -11.25
C GLN A 24 20.93 9.31 -11.68
N GLU A 25 21.48 8.35 -12.42
CA GLU A 25 20.79 7.26 -13.13
C GLU A 25 19.64 6.62 -12.32
N GLU A 26 18.44 7.14 -12.57
CA GLU A 26 17.19 6.67 -12.00
C GLU A 26 16.79 5.39 -12.74
N LEU A 27 16.64 4.29 -12.00
CA LEU A 27 15.88 3.15 -12.50
C LEU A 27 14.54 3.69 -12.96
N LYS A 28 14.29 3.68 -14.27
CA LYS A 28 13.05 4.19 -14.87
C LYS A 28 11.88 3.41 -14.28
N ILE A 29 11.26 3.97 -13.25
CA ILE A 29 9.91 3.64 -12.87
C ILE A 29 9.08 4.24 -14.00
N ASP A 30 8.75 3.42 -15.00
CA ASP A 30 7.97 3.86 -16.15
C ASP A 30 6.79 4.70 -15.64
N GLU A 31 6.69 5.94 -16.12
CA GLU A 31 5.46 6.72 -16.03
C GLU A 31 4.38 5.98 -16.82
N MET A 32 3.72 5.03 -16.17
CA MET A 32 2.77 4.15 -16.82
C MET A 32 1.36 4.69 -16.66
N GLN A 33 1.03 5.54 -17.63
CA GLN A 33 -0.24 5.72 -18.33
C GLN A 33 -1.52 5.46 -17.52
N LYS A 34 -2.34 6.52 -17.40
CA LYS A 34 -3.75 6.54 -16.99
C LYS A 34 -4.65 5.74 -17.96
N THR A 35 -4.36 4.46 -18.16
CA THR A 35 -5.10 3.57 -19.04
C THR A 35 -5.34 2.25 -18.35
N ASN A 36 -6.19 2.27 -17.33
CA ASN A 36 -7.07 1.14 -17.05
C ASN A 36 -8.37 1.74 -16.52
N LYS A 37 -9.41 1.68 -17.35
CA LYS A 37 -10.79 1.99 -16.97
C LYS A 37 -11.15 1.15 -15.73
N GLY A 38 -11.40 1.80 -14.60
CA GLY A 38 -12.45 1.35 -13.68
C GLY A 38 -12.07 0.46 -12.50
N ARG A 39 -10.83 0.48 -12.00
CA ARG A 39 -10.59 0.26 -10.56
C ARG A 39 -9.62 1.31 -10.08
N VAL A 40 -10.16 2.47 -9.73
CA VAL A 40 -9.51 3.30 -8.73
C VAL A 40 -9.47 2.40 -7.50
N PHE A 41 -8.29 2.07 -6.98
CA PHE A 41 -8.16 1.47 -5.65
C PHE A 41 -8.49 2.57 -4.62
N GLU A 42 -9.73 3.04 -4.71
CA GLU A 42 -10.44 3.93 -3.80
C GLU A 42 -10.84 3.09 -2.59
N GLU A 43 -10.77 3.71 -1.40
CA GLU A 43 -11.46 3.33 -0.17
C GLU A 43 -12.29 2.04 -0.29
N THR A 44 -11.77 0.92 0.22
CA THR A 44 -12.55 -0.31 0.28
C THR A 44 -13.78 -0.02 1.15
N ALA A 45 -14.97 -0.41 0.70
CA ALA A 45 -16.21 -0.14 1.41
C ALA A 45 -16.08 -0.45 2.92
N GLY A 46 -16.31 0.55 3.77
CA GLY A 46 -16.11 0.46 5.22
C GLY A 46 -14.73 0.92 5.71
N GLY A 47 -14.25 2.07 5.23
CA GLY A 47 -13.12 2.81 5.83
C GLY A 47 -11.74 2.16 5.74
N ARG A 48 -11.60 1.07 4.99
CA ARG A 48 -10.32 0.39 4.77
C ARG A 48 -9.63 0.98 3.55
N VAL A 49 -8.29 1.05 3.57
CA VAL A 49 -7.52 1.67 2.48
C VAL A 49 -6.41 0.74 2.01
N VAL A 50 -6.39 0.43 0.70
CA VAL A 50 -5.33 -0.39 0.11
C VAL A 50 -4.00 0.38 0.13
N LEU A 51 -2.96 -0.18 0.75
CA LEU A 51 -1.60 0.36 0.74
C LEU A 51 -0.87 0.00 -0.55
N CYS A 52 -0.83 -1.30 -0.88
CA CYS A 52 -0.21 -1.80 -2.09
C CYS A 52 -0.73 -3.19 -2.44
N GLY A 53 -0.39 -3.67 -3.64
CA GLY A 53 -0.69 -5.03 -4.05
C GLY A 53 0.00 -5.44 -5.34
N ALA A 54 0.01 -6.73 -5.61
CA ALA A 54 0.49 -7.31 -6.84
C ALA A 54 -0.58 -8.22 -7.46
N ASN A 55 -0.57 -8.32 -8.79
CA ASN A 55 -1.47 -9.16 -9.55
C ASN A 55 -0.63 -10.08 -10.45
N ALA A 56 -0.71 -11.40 -10.22
CA ALA A 56 0.03 -12.41 -10.99
C ALA A 56 -0.41 -12.46 -12.46
N TYR A 57 -1.71 -12.26 -12.73
CA TYR A 57 -2.30 -12.35 -14.07
C TYR A 57 -1.86 -11.19 -14.97
N GLU A 58 -1.81 -9.99 -14.41
CA GLU A 58 -1.35 -8.79 -15.14
C GLU A 58 0.15 -8.54 -15.03
N GLN A 59 0.84 -9.26 -14.13
CA GLN A 59 2.25 -9.05 -13.80
C GLN A 59 2.54 -7.60 -13.39
N LYS A 60 1.64 -7.01 -12.60
CA LYS A 60 1.72 -5.61 -12.16
C LYS A 60 1.77 -5.49 -10.66
N TYR A 61 2.50 -4.48 -10.22
CA TYR A 61 2.49 -4.00 -8.86
C TYR A 61 1.85 -2.61 -8.79
N TYR A 62 1.08 -2.38 -7.74
CA TYR A 62 0.46 -1.09 -7.43
C TYR A 62 0.85 -0.66 -6.02
N PHE A 63 1.17 0.62 -5.87
CA PHE A 63 1.35 1.28 -4.58
C PHE A 63 0.44 2.51 -4.54
N ASN A 64 -0.27 2.70 -3.44
CA ASN A 64 -1.24 3.78 -3.33
C ASN A 64 -0.53 5.15 -3.17
N PRO A 65 -0.75 6.11 -4.09
CA PRO A 65 -0.09 7.42 -4.06
C PRO A 65 -0.38 8.26 -2.81
N ILE A 66 -1.46 7.99 -2.08
CA ILE A 66 -1.77 8.65 -0.80
C ILE A 66 -0.59 8.48 0.18
N PHE A 67 0.07 7.33 0.15
CA PHE A 67 1.17 7.00 1.05
C PHE A 67 2.56 7.31 0.45
N LYS A 68 2.64 8.28 -0.49
CA LYS A 68 3.90 8.67 -1.13
C LYS A 68 4.99 9.11 -0.14
N GLN A 69 4.62 9.55 1.06
CA GLN A 69 5.54 9.98 2.12
C GLN A 69 6.23 8.82 2.85
N ILE A 70 5.80 7.57 2.63
CA ILE A 70 6.50 6.40 3.15
C ILE A 70 7.92 6.35 2.53
N PRO A 71 8.97 6.08 3.32
CA PRO A 71 10.33 5.96 2.82
C PRO A 71 10.49 4.94 1.69
N GLU A 72 11.36 5.24 0.73
CA GLU A 72 11.55 4.40 -0.46
C GLU A 72 12.04 2.99 -0.14
N SER A 73 12.83 2.83 0.93
CA SER A 73 13.26 1.51 1.42
C SER A 73 12.06 0.62 1.78
N ILE A 74 11.06 1.19 2.45
CA ILE A 74 9.84 0.47 2.83
C ILE A 74 8.98 0.18 1.59
N LYS A 75 8.83 1.14 0.67
CA LYS A 75 8.10 0.89 -0.59
C LYS A 75 8.71 -0.25 -1.39
N LYS A 76 10.04 -0.29 -1.47
CA LYS A 76 10.78 -1.36 -2.14
C LYS A 76 10.58 -2.71 -1.45
N GLU A 77 10.61 -2.73 -0.12
CA GLU A 77 10.35 -3.95 0.65
C GLU A 77 8.92 -4.47 0.42
N LEU A 78 7.92 -3.60 0.46
CA LEU A 78 6.52 -3.94 0.16
C LEU A 78 6.34 -4.46 -1.27
N ASN A 79 7.03 -3.85 -2.24
CA ASN A 79 7.03 -4.32 -3.63
C ASN A 79 7.61 -5.73 -3.75
N ILE A 80 8.79 -5.97 -3.15
CA ILE A 80 9.44 -7.29 -3.16
C ILE A 80 8.53 -8.34 -2.54
N ILE A 81 7.93 -8.06 -1.37
CA ILE A 81 7.00 -8.97 -0.70
C ILE A 81 5.82 -9.30 -1.61
N SER A 82 5.17 -8.28 -2.18
CA SER A 82 3.97 -8.46 -2.99
C SER A 82 4.26 -9.27 -4.27
N VAL A 83 5.35 -8.95 -4.96
CA VAL A 83 5.74 -9.64 -6.19
C VAL A 83 6.13 -11.09 -5.89
N LEU A 84 6.99 -11.33 -4.90
CA LEU A 84 7.39 -12.69 -4.53
C LEU A 84 6.20 -13.55 -4.12
N PHE A 85 5.26 -12.98 -3.36
CA PHE A 85 4.04 -13.67 -2.99
C PHE A 85 3.28 -14.17 -4.22
N THR A 86 2.98 -13.26 -5.16
CA THR A 86 2.21 -13.61 -6.36
C THR A 86 2.96 -14.50 -7.34
N GLN A 87 4.30 -14.52 -7.29
CA GLN A 87 5.12 -15.45 -8.06
C GLN A 87 5.04 -16.87 -7.51
N GLU A 88 4.94 -17.02 -6.19
CA GLU A 88 4.89 -18.33 -5.53
C GLU A 88 3.47 -18.90 -5.47
N ALA A 89 2.47 -18.08 -5.13
CA ALA A 89 1.10 -18.51 -4.90
C ALA A 89 0.13 -18.21 -6.05
N GLY A 90 0.49 -17.37 -7.02
CA GLY A 90 -0.44 -16.86 -8.02
C GLY A 90 -1.41 -15.81 -7.46
N GLY A 91 -2.52 -15.58 -8.16
CA GLY A 91 -3.59 -14.70 -7.70
C GLY A 91 -3.24 -13.22 -7.57
N ILE A 92 -4.04 -12.52 -6.77
CA ILE A 92 -3.90 -11.12 -6.40
C ILE A 92 -3.58 -11.07 -4.91
N PHE A 93 -2.54 -10.32 -4.56
CA PHE A 93 -2.11 -10.07 -3.20
C PHE A 93 -2.27 -8.60 -2.88
N THR A 94 -2.85 -8.26 -1.73
CA THR A 94 -3.02 -6.87 -1.29
C THR A 94 -2.71 -6.70 0.20
N ILE A 95 -2.13 -5.56 0.53
CA ILE A 95 -1.92 -5.09 1.91
C ILE A 95 -2.84 -3.91 2.13
N VAL A 96 -3.65 -3.98 3.18
CA VAL A 96 -4.75 -3.07 3.45
C VAL A 96 -4.62 -2.52 4.87
N PHE A 97 -4.82 -1.22 5.03
CA PHE A 97 -5.06 -0.60 6.33
C PHE A 97 -6.54 -0.76 6.70
N GLU A 98 -6.77 -1.28 7.90
CA GLU A 98 -8.11 -1.35 8.50
C GLU A 98 -8.51 0.00 9.13
N GLU A 99 -9.78 0.14 9.48
CA GLU A 99 -10.32 1.36 10.11
C GLU A 99 -9.60 1.71 11.42
N ASP A 100 -9.14 0.71 12.17
CA ASP A 100 -8.40 0.85 13.43
C ASP A 100 -6.89 1.09 13.23
N GLY A 101 -6.45 1.15 11.98
CA GLY A 101 -5.06 1.31 11.58
C GLY A 101 -4.19 0.06 11.71
N SER A 102 -4.77 -1.10 12.01
CA SER A 102 -4.10 -2.38 11.83
C SER A 102 -3.94 -2.72 10.34
N ILE A 103 -3.07 -3.70 10.05
CA ILE A 103 -2.83 -4.16 8.68
C ILE A 103 -3.39 -5.55 8.47
N SER A 104 -4.13 -5.68 7.35
CA SER A 104 -4.57 -6.93 6.80
C SER A 104 -3.84 -7.26 5.50
N ILE A 105 -3.59 -8.55 5.33
CA ILE A 105 -3.09 -9.13 4.09
C ILE A 105 -4.24 -9.95 3.51
N GLU A 106 -4.61 -9.63 2.28
CA GLU A 106 -5.69 -10.31 1.57
C GLU A 106 -5.16 -10.93 0.28
N THR A 107 -5.70 -12.11 -0.03
CA THR A 107 -5.47 -12.80 -1.29
C THR A 107 -6.79 -13.03 -2.00
N ASN A 108 -6.77 -12.92 -3.33
CA ASN A 108 -7.95 -13.11 -4.16
C ASN A 108 -7.54 -13.80 -5.46
N ALA A 109 -8.37 -14.69 -5.96
CA ALA A 109 -8.19 -15.38 -7.23
C ALA A 109 -9.56 -15.65 -7.84
N ASP A 110 -9.62 -15.81 -9.17
CA ASP A 110 -10.85 -16.26 -9.82
C ASP A 110 -11.17 -17.70 -9.37
N GLU A 111 -12.45 -18.02 -9.18
CA GLU A 111 -12.88 -19.34 -8.68
C GLU A 111 -12.44 -20.51 -9.60
N GLU A 112 -12.24 -20.22 -10.88
CA GLU A 112 -11.77 -21.19 -11.89
C GLU A 112 -10.24 -21.16 -12.09
N ASP A 113 -9.49 -20.40 -11.28
CA ASP A 113 -8.05 -20.27 -11.42
C ASP A 113 -7.29 -21.50 -10.92
N ILE A 114 -6.83 -22.32 -11.86
CA ILE A 114 -5.98 -23.48 -11.60
C ILE A 114 -4.53 -23.14 -11.28
N THR A 115 -4.11 -21.88 -11.47
CA THR A 115 -2.74 -21.41 -11.23
C THR A 115 -2.54 -20.85 -9.82
N TYR A 116 -3.63 -20.54 -9.12
CA TYR A 116 -3.59 -20.12 -7.72
C TYR A 116 -3.44 -21.32 -6.78
N ASP A 117 -2.44 -21.25 -5.90
CA ASP A 117 -2.22 -22.23 -4.85
C ASP A 117 -2.66 -21.65 -3.50
N GLU A 118 -3.88 -21.99 -3.09
CA GLU A 118 -4.48 -21.54 -1.83
C GLU A 118 -3.68 -21.98 -0.59
N ILE A 119 -3.06 -23.17 -0.64
CA ILE A 119 -2.28 -23.70 0.48
C ILE A 119 -1.00 -22.87 0.64
N THR A 120 -0.28 -22.66 -0.45
CA THR A 120 0.93 -21.83 -0.46
C THR A 120 0.61 -20.39 -0.07
N ALA A 121 -0.50 -19.83 -0.58
CA ALA A 121 -0.96 -18.49 -0.21
C ALA A 121 -1.16 -18.36 1.30
N GLY A 122 -1.90 -19.28 1.93
CA GLY A 122 -2.15 -19.25 3.37
C GLY A 122 -0.87 -19.35 4.22
N LEU A 123 0.09 -20.20 3.80
CA LEU A 123 1.39 -20.33 4.45
C LEU A 123 2.22 -19.03 4.35
N LEU A 124 2.27 -18.44 3.15
CA LEU A 124 3.01 -17.22 2.90
C LEU A 124 2.42 -16.02 3.65
N VAL A 125 1.09 -15.93 3.78
CA VAL A 125 0.45 -14.88 4.60
C VAL A 125 0.95 -14.95 6.04
N GLY A 126 0.97 -16.17 6.62
CA GLY A 126 1.48 -16.38 7.97
C GLY A 126 2.97 -16.06 8.11
N GLU A 127 3.77 -16.42 7.10
CA GLU A 127 5.20 -16.13 7.09
C GLU A 127 5.49 -14.63 6.99
N VAL A 128 4.83 -13.93 6.08
CA VAL A 128 4.98 -12.48 5.89
C VAL A 128 4.58 -11.74 7.16
N ARG A 129 3.42 -12.08 7.77
CA ARG A 129 2.99 -11.50 9.06
C ARG A 129 4.03 -11.70 10.16
N ARG A 130 4.58 -12.91 10.30
CA ARG A 130 5.57 -13.22 11.35
C ARG A 130 6.92 -12.54 11.11
N LYS A 131 7.42 -12.51 9.86
CA LYS A 131 8.75 -11.98 9.54
C LYS A 131 8.79 -10.46 9.47
N ARG A 132 7.65 -9.82 9.17
CA ARG A 132 7.55 -8.38 8.93
C ARG A 132 6.61 -7.70 9.94
N GLN A 133 6.48 -8.28 11.13
CA GLN A 133 5.66 -7.73 12.20
C GLN A 133 6.05 -6.28 12.52
N ASP A 134 7.33 -6.02 12.80
CA ASP A 134 7.84 -4.67 13.11
C ASP A 134 7.54 -3.65 11.99
N LEU A 135 7.65 -4.09 10.72
CA LEU A 135 7.34 -3.25 9.57
C LEU A 135 5.84 -2.88 9.56
N PHE A 136 4.96 -3.86 9.77
CA PHE A 136 3.52 -3.63 9.76
C PHE A 136 3.05 -2.83 10.96
N GLU A 137 3.66 -3.01 12.13
CA GLU A 137 3.39 -2.18 13.31
C GLU A 137 3.79 -0.72 13.07
N ALA A 138 4.98 -0.49 12.49
CA ALA A 138 5.42 0.86 12.13
C ALA A 138 4.51 1.52 11.08
N LEU A 139 4.08 0.77 10.07
CA LEU A 139 3.14 1.24 9.06
C LEU A 139 1.75 1.52 9.63
N GLY A 140 1.26 0.68 10.54
CA GLY A 140 -0.02 0.89 11.23
C GLY A 140 0.01 2.15 12.10
N LEU A 141 1.09 2.37 12.85
CA LEU A 141 1.29 3.60 13.60
C LEU A 141 1.34 4.84 12.68
N TYR A 142 2.04 4.73 11.54
CA TYR A 142 2.05 5.78 10.52
C TYR A 142 0.63 6.11 10.05
N TYR A 143 -0.18 5.10 9.74
CA TYR A 143 -1.56 5.31 9.30
C TYR A 143 -2.40 6.01 10.38
N ARG A 144 -2.32 5.55 11.63
CA ARG A 144 -3.05 6.15 12.76
C ARG A 144 -2.70 7.63 12.97
N ILE A 145 -1.42 7.97 12.93
CA ILE A 145 -0.97 9.36 13.17
C ILE A 145 -1.26 10.25 11.96
N TYR A 146 -0.85 9.84 10.76
CA TYR A 146 -0.82 10.73 9.60
C TYR A 146 -2.11 10.71 8.77
N VAL A 147 -2.95 9.67 8.90
CA VAL A 147 -4.19 9.51 8.14
C VAL A 147 -5.40 9.64 9.04
N LEU A 148 -5.41 8.93 10.17
CA LEU A 148 -6.51 9.03 11.15
C LEU A 148 -6.39 10.24 12.08
N HIS A 149 -5.26 10.96 12.04
CA HIS A 149 -4.99 12.14 12.87
C HIS A 149 -5.07 11.86 14.37
N GLU A 150 -4.76 10.64 14.80
CA GLU A 150 -4.66 10.29 16.21
C GLU A 150 -3.46 11.01 16.86
N ASN A 151 -3.65 11.43 18.11
CA ASN A 151 -2.58 12.07 18.87
C ASN A 151 -1.56 11.03 19.32
N PRO A 152 -0.27 11.16 18.97
CA PRO A 152 0.78 10.22 19.39
C PRO A 152 0.86 10.01 20.91
N ALA A 153 0.52 11.04 21.70
CA ALA A 153 0.52 10.94 23.16
C ALA A 153 -0.56 9.98 23.69
N ASP A 154 -1.71 9.91 23.02
CA ASP A 154 -2.82 9.05 23.42
C ASP A 154 -2.56 7.58 23.06
N ILE A 155 -1.76 7.34 22.01
CA ILE A 155 -1.35 6.00 21.55
C ILE A 155 -0.29 5.38 22.49
N LEU A 156 0.65 6.20 22.95
CA LEU A 156 1.75 5.75 23.81
C LEU A 156 1.40 5.77 25.31
N GLY A 157 0.34 6.50 25.69
CA GLY A 157 -0.10 6.65 27.08
C GLY A 157 -1.03 5.55 27.60
N SER A 158 -1.38 4.55 26.78
CA SER A 158 -2.26 3.44 27.18
C SER A 158 -1.53 2.25 27.85
N GLU A 159 -0.25 2.40 28.15
CA GLU A 159 0.53 1.43 28.94
C GLU A 159 0.66 1.92 30.40
N ASP A 160 -0.44 1.93 31.16
CA ASP A 160 -0.45 2.07 32.63
C ASP A 160 -1.44 1.08 33.27
#